data_AF-A0A0L0W2J6-F1
#
_entry.id   AF-A0A0L0W2J6-F1
#
_cell.length_a   1.000
_cell.length_b   1.000
_cell.length_c   1.000
_cell.angle_alpha   90.00
_cell.angle_beta   90.00
_cell.angle_gamma   90.00
#
_symmetry.space_group_name_H-M   'P 1'
#
loop_
_entity.id
_entity.type
_entity.pdbx_description
1 polymer ?
#
loop_
_entity_poly.entity_id
_entity_poly.type
_entity_poly.pdbx_seq_one_letter_code
_entity_poly.pdbx_strand_id
1 'polypeptide(L)'
;MFRTLKLFDRINCPDNQPPSSTCSRLNCLFNHFQAQPLEQQTEKPKPSVPSSSTKRKDPPPSDQPINFVPPRIEISKHRTNSHTFPSIRQKLLETLYQEYLKLYQASKKMSDLQAHTAAQRDSLQEELNCLRASSQKTYRNTVISKIVKIRKRTLNNSISITGTTTEFDQINLKTSQPPKP
;
A
#
# COMPACT_ATOMS: atom_id res chain seq x y z
N MET A 1 13.56 -30.79 7.94
CA MET A 1 12.98 -29.94 9.02
C MET A 1 11.88 -28.96 8.55
N PHE A 2 11.33 -29.05 7.33
CA PHE A 2 10.36 -28.06 6.80
C PHE A 2 8.88 -28.48 6.80
N ARG A 3 8.55 -29.72 7.20
CA ARG A 3 7.18 -30.26 7.16
C ARG A 3 6.26 -29.74 8.27
N THR A 4 6.82 -29.40 9.42
CA THR A 4 6.05 -28.93 10.60
C THR A 4 5.41 -27.57 10.39
N LEU A 5 5.89 -26.78 9.41
CA LEU A 5 5.40 -25.43 9.16
C LEU A 5 4.21 -25.36 8.19
N LYS A 6 3.73 -26.51 7.67
CA LYS A 6 2.54 -26.62 6.77
C LYS A 6 2.51 -25.64 5.59
N LEU A 7 3.65 -25.08 5.20
CA LEU A 7 3.77 -24.05 4.15
C LEU A 7 3.34 -24.58 2.78
N PHE A 8 3.49 -25.88 2.56
CA PHE A 8 3.29 -26.53 1.25
C PHE A 8 2.03 -27.42 1.20
N ASP A 9 1.28 -27.55 2.30
CA ASP A 9 0.02 -28.33 2.37
C ASP A 9 -1.06 -27.78 1.44
N ARG A 10 -0.95 -26.51 1.02
CA ARG A 10 -1.89 -25.85 0.10
C ARG A 10 -1.42 -25.82 -1.35
N ILE A 11 -0.25 -26.39 -1.65
CA ILE A 11 0.31 -26.43 -3.00
C ILE A 11 0.22 -27.87 -3.50
N ASN A 12 -0.51 -28.08 -4.59
CA ASN A 12 -0.63 -29.39 -5.22
C ASN A 12 0.73 -29.86 -5.73
N CYS A 13 1.03 -31.14 -5.56
CA CYS A 13 2.22 -31.73 -6.14
C CYS A 13 2.13 -31.65 -7.67
N PRO A 14 3.15 -31.10 -8.37
CA PRO A 14 3.13 -30.98 -9.83
C PRO A 14 3.03 -32.34 -10.54
N ASP A 15 3.53 -33.40 -9.89
CA ASP A 15 3.51 -34.78 -10.40
C ASP A 15 2.22 -35.54 -10.03
N ASN A 16 1.26 -34.87 -9.37
CA ASN A 16 -0.05 -35.42 -8.97
C ASN A 16 -1.12 -35.07 -10.01
N GLN A 17 -0.96 -35.55 -11.24
CA GLN A 17 -1.99 -35.44 -12.28
C GLN A 17 -2.91 -36.67 -12.24
N PRO A 18 -4.25 -36.52 -12.17
CA PRO A 18 -5.18 -37.63 -12.34
C PRO A 18 -5.01 -38.25 -13.75
N PRO A 19 -5.23 -39.56 -13.95
CA PRO A 19 -5.84 -40.54 -13.03
C PRO A 19 -4.84 -41.32 -12.14
N SER A 20 -3.53 -41.17 -12.35
CA SER A 20 -2.50 -41.82 -11.53
C SER A 20 -1.42 -40.81 -11.12
N SER A 21 -1.23 -40.65 -9.82
CA SER A 21 -0.13 -39.86 -9.31
C SER A 21 1.19 -40.55 -9.67
N THR A 22 2.09 -39.85 -10.36
CA THR A 22 3.43 -40.39 -10.71
C THR A 22 4.45 -40.14 -9.61
N CYS A 23 4.04 -39.48 -8.53
CA CYS A 23 4.88 -39.21 -7.37
C CYS A 23 5.07 -40.46 -6.52
N SER A 24 6.27 -41.05 -6.58
CA SER A 24 6.69 -42.19 -5.76
C SER A 24 7.33 -41.79 -4.41
N ARG A 25 7.34 -40.49 -4.07
CA ARG A 25 8.00 -40.00 -2.86
C ARG A 25 7.13 -40.28 -1.63
N LEU A 26 7.53 -41.29 -0.85
CA LEU A 26 6.95 -41.62 0.47
C LEU A 26 6.79 -40.41 1.40
N ASN A 27 7.66 -39.39 1.21
CA ASN A 27 7.64 -38.16 1.97
C ASN A 27 7.58 -36.90 1.07
N CYS A 28 6.65 -36.85 0.11
CA CYS A 28 6.43 -35.63 -0.68
C CYS A 28 6.15 -34.40 0.23
N LEU A 29 6.74 -33.25 -0.13
CA LEU A 29 6.53 -31.98 0.55
C LEU A 29 5.23 -31.30 0.12
N PHE A 30 4.62 -31.75 -0.98
CA PHE A 30 3.45 -31.15 -1.59
C PHE A 30 2.21 -32.02 -1.38
N ASN A 31 1.02 -31.41 -1.50
CA ASN A 31 -0.24 -32.08 -1.24
C ASN A 31 -0.68 -32.98 -2.41
N HIS A 32 -1.20 -34.16 -2.08
CA HIS A 32 -1.71 -35.19 -3.00
C HIS A 32 -3.24 -35.37 -2.87
N PHE A 33 -3.97 -34.29 -2.60
CA PHE A 33 -5.41 -34.37 -2.37
C PHE A 33 -6.14 -34.78 -3.65
N GLN A 34 -6.65 -36.01 -3.68
CA GLN A 34 -7.54 -36.49 -4.75
C GLN A 34 -8.96 -36.07 -4.38
N ALA A 35 -9.53 -35.12 -5.13
CA ALA A 35 -10.94 -34.78 -4.98
C ALA A 35 -11.78 -36.00 -5.39
N GLN A 36 -12.45 -36.62 -4.43
CA GLN A 36 -13.49 -37.61 -4.68
C GLN A 36 -14.69 -36.92 -5.37
N PRO A 37 -15.35 -37.55 -6.35
CA PRO A 37 -16.51 -36.98 -7.01
C PRO A 37 -17.67 -36.79 -6.03
N LEU A 38 -18.26 -35.60 -6.06
CA LEU A 38 -19.44 -35.22 -5.30
C LEU A 38 -20.67 -35.88 -5.94
N GLU A 39 -21.32 -36.84 -5.26
CA GLU A 39 -22.69 -37.25 -5.62
C GLU A 39 -23.71 -36.28 -5.02
N GLN A 40 -24.64 -35.85 -5.87
CA GLN A 40 -25.75 -34.95 -5.62
C GLN A 40 -26.84 -35.62 -4.77
N GLN A 41 -27.42 -34.91 -3.79
CA GLN A 41 -28.85 -35.03 -3.44
C GLN A 41 -29.47 -33.67 -3.04
N THR A 42 -30.28 -33.17 -3.99
CA THR A 42 -31.62 -32.58 -3.91
C THR A 42 -32.20 -31.87 -2.67
N GLU A 43 -32.89 -30.77 -2.99
CA GLU A 43 -34.21 -30.31 -2.50
C GLU A 43 -34.37 -29.16 -1.48
N LYS A 44 -35.26 -28.24 -1.89
CA LYS A 44 -35.80 -27.00 -1.29
C LYS A 44 -36.86 -27.36 -0.23
N PRO A 45 -37.17 -26.51 0.77
CA PRO A 45 -38.13 -25.41 0.51
C PRO A 45 -37.93 -24.10 1.33
N LYS A 46 -38.57 -23.03 0.83
CA LYS A 46 -38.85 -21.72 1.47
C LYS A 46 -39.69 -21.93 2.75
N PRO A 47 -39.61 -21.10 3.82
CA PRO A 47 -40.33 -19.81 3.80
C PRO A 47 -39.81 -18.66 4.71
N SER A 48 -40.40 -17.48 4.45
CA SER A 48 -40.70 -16.35 5.35
C SER A 48 -39.60 -15.41 5.89
N VAL A 49 -39.79 -14.13 5.53
CA VAL A 49 -39.34 -12.92 6.25
C VAL A 49 -39.97 -12.88 7.65
N PRO A 50 -39.31 -12.28 8.67
CA PRO A 50 -39.47 -10.85 8.90
C PRO A 50 -38.18 -10.09 9.29
N SER A 51 -38.25 -8.79 9.06
CA SER A 51 -37.31 -7.74 9.44
C SER A 51 -36.85 -7.86 10.91
N SER A 52 -35.54 -7.77 11.14
CA SER A 52 -35.01 -7.36 12.45
C SER A 52 -33.66 -6.69 12.32
N SER A 53 -33.69 -5.39 12.62
CA SER A 53 -32.58 -4.47 12.82
C SER A 53 -31.53 -5.08 13.76
N THR A 54 -30.48 -5.67 13.19
CA THR A 54 -29.34 -6.14 13.97
C THR A 54 -28.34 -4.99 14.06
N LYS A 55 -28.33 -4.34 15.24
CA LYS A 55 -27.28 -3.41 15.67
C LYS A 55 -25.91 -4.02 15.33
N ARG A 56 -25.16 -3.37 14.45
CA ARG A 56 -23.73 -3.62 14.30
C ARG A 56 -23.09 -3.23 15.63
N LYS A 57 -22.74 -4.24 16.41
CA LYS A 57 -21.87 -4.10 17.56
C LYS A 57 -20.48 -3.87 16.99
N ASP A 58 -20.00 -2.64 17.05
CA ASP A 58 -18.63 -2.31 16.71
C ASP A 58 -17.69 -3.27 17.47
N PRO A 59 -16.74 -3.94 16.80
CA PRO A 59 -15.67 -4.61 17.52
C PRO A 59 -14.85 -3.54 18.27
N PRO A 60 -14.43 -3.82 19.53
CA PRO A 60 -13.64 -2.88 20.32
C PRO A 60 -12.35 -2.50 19.58
N PRO A 61 -11.82 -1.28 19.82
CA PRO A 61 -10.57 -0.86 19.22
C PRO A 61 -9.48 -1.84 19.67
N SER A 62 -8.98 -2.63 18.72
CA SER A 62 -7.83 -3.49 18.94
C SER A 62 -6.64 -2.57 19.21
N ASP A 63 -6.18 -2.56 20.46
CA ASP A 63 -4.84 -2.12 20.86
C ASP A 63 -3.81 -3.00 20.14
N GLN A 64 -3.62 -2.78 18.84
CA GLN A 64 -2.45 -3.29 18.15
C GLN A 64 -1.30 -2.36 18.53
N PRO A 65 -0.16 -2.89 19.00
CA PRO A 65 1.04 -2.09 19.17
C PRO A 65 1.33 -1.44 17.83
N ILE A 66 1.29 -0.09 17.82
CA ILE A 66 1.46 0.75 16.64
C ILE A 66 2.89 0.55 16.17
N ASN A 67 3.05 -0.46 15.34
CA ASN A 67 4.30 -0.75 14.70
C ASN A 67 4.55 0.43 13.76
N PHE A 68 5.61 1.21 14.03
CA PHE A 68 6.16 2.27 13.17
C PHE A 68 6.70 1.72 11.84
N VAL A 69 6.11 0.65 11.35
CA VAL A 69 6.53 -0.08 10.17
C VAL A 69 6.02 0.69 8.95
N PRO A 70 6.91 0.94 7.97
CA PRO A 70 6.51 1.62 6.75
C PRO A 70 5.33 0.94 6.04
N PRO A 71 4.50 1.72 5.31
CA PRO A 71 3.36 1.19 4.61
C PRO A 71 3.77 0.13 3.59
N ARG A 72 3.21 -1.07 3.73
CA ARG A 72 3.44 -2.19 2.81
C ARG A 72 2.25 -2.38 1.89
N ILE A 73 2.52 -2.53 0.60
CA ILE A 73 1.49 -2.86 -0.38
C ILE A 73 1.10 -4.32 -0.17
N GLU A 74 -0.12 -4.53 0.31
CA GLU A 74 -0.76 -5.85 0.36
C GLU A 74 -0.93 -6.36 -1.08
N ILE A 75 -0.09 -7.32 -1.48
CA ILE A 75 -0.23 -8.03 -2.75
C ILE A 75 -1.36 -9.05 -2.56
N SER A 76 -2.61 -8.59 -2.53
CA SER A 76 -3.75 -9.49 -2.53
C SER A 76 -3.73 -10.27 -3.86
N LYS A 77 -3.86 -11.60 -3.81
CA LYS A 77 -3.92 -12.47 -5.01
C LYS A 77 -4.99 -12.05 -6.03
N HIS A 78 -5.91 -11.18 -5.63
CA HIS A 78 -7.08 -10.70 -6.38
C HIS A 78 -6.91 -9.26 -6.92
N ARG A 79 -5.83 -8.55 -6.58
CA ARG A 79 -5.57 -7.14 -6.96
C ARG A 79 -4.46 -7.02 -8.02
N THR A 80 -4.53 -7.84 -9.06
CA THR A 80 -3.46 -8.02 -10.06
C THR A 80 -3.52 -7.07 -11.27
N ASN A 81 -4.41 -6.07 -11.30
CA ASN A 81 -4.45 -5.11 -12.40
C ASN A 81 -3.70 -3.82 -12.08
N SER A 82 -2.46 -3.95 -11.61
CA SER A 82 -1.53 -2.82 -11.53
C SER A 82 -0.58 -2.92 -12.72
N HIS A 83 -0.56 -1.87 -13.54
CA HIS A 83 0.34 -1.79 -14.68
C HIS A 83 1.81 -1.59 -14.27
N THR A 84 2.12 -1.49 -12.96
CA THR A 84 3.47 -1.36 -12.43
C THR A 84 3.77 -2.49 -11.44
N PHE A 85 4.98 -3.06 -11.53
CA PHE A 85 5.42 -4.14 -10.66
C PHE A 85 5.37 -3.77 -9.17
N PRO A 86 4.91 -4.69 -8.29
CA PRO A 86 4.79 -4.42 -6.85
C PRO A 86 6.10 -3.98 -6.17
N SER A 87 7.24 -4.53 -6.58
CA SER A 87 8.56 -4.17 -6.03
C SER A 87 8.91 -2.70 -6.28
N ILE A 88 8.63 -2.20 -7.48
CA ILE A 88 8.85 -0.79 -7.85
C ILE A 88 7.91 0.11 -7.06
N ARG A 89 6.63 -0.28 -6.99
CA ARG A 89 5.61 0.47 -6.23
C ARG A 89 5.98 0.56 -4.75
N GLN A 90 6.40 -0.55 -4.15
CA GLN A 90 6.81 -0.59 -2.75
C GLN A 90 8.00 0.33 -2.47
N LYS A 91 9.02 0.31 -3.35
CA LYS A 91 10.21 1.17 -3.20
C LYS A 91 9.85 2.66 -3.27
N LEU A 92 8.93 3.02 -4.18
CA LEU A 92 8.48 4.40 -4.33
C LEU A 92 7.56 4.85 -3.19
N LEU A 93 6.69 3.96 -2.70
CA LEU A 93 5.83 4.19 -1.54
C LEU A 93 6.66 4.42 -0.27
N GLU A 94 7.69 3.61 -0.04
CA GLU A 94 8.64 3.81 1.06
C GLU A 94 9.25 5.21 0.99
N THR A 95 9.71 5.60 -0.21
CA THR A 95 10.32 6.92 -0.39
C THR A 95 9.31 8.05 -0.12
N LEU A 96 8.07 7.93 -0.61
CA LEU A 96 6.99 8.88 -0.33
C LEU A 96 6.73 9.00 1.18
N TYR A 97 6.63 7.87 1.87
CA TYR A 97 6.40 7.82 3.32
C TYR A 97 7.49 8.58 4.09
N GLN A 98 8.76 8.33 3.78
CA GLN A 98 9.89 9.00 4.41
C GLN A 98 9.85 10.53 4.17
N GLU A 99 9.45 10.99 2.99
CA GLU A 99 9.32 12.43 2.73
C GLU A 99 8.15 13.07 3.48
N TYR A 100 7.01 12.39 3.60
CA TYR A 100 5.88 12.87 4.39
C TYR A 100 6.22 12.93 5.89
N LEU A 101 6.94 11.92 6.42
CA LEU A 101 7.42 11.95 7.80
C LEU A 101 8.28 13.18 8.07
N LYS A 102 9.28 13.44 7.23
CA LYS A 102 10.13 14.63 7.34
C LYS A 102 9.32 15.92 7.27
N LEU A 103 8.32 15.99 6.39
CA LEU A 103 7.45 17.16 6.28
C LEU A 103 6.67 17.40 7.57
N TYR A 104 6.09 16.35 8.15
CA TYR A 104 5.31 16.47 9.38
C TYR A 104 6.18 16.77 10.60
N GLN A 105 7.32 16.10 10.73
CA GLN A 105 8.29 16.36 11.79
C GLN A 105 8.88 17.78 11.71
N ALA A 106 9.20 18.27 10.51
CA ALA A 106 9.70 19.64 10.31
C ALA A 106 8.68 20.70 10.74
N SER A 107 7.38 20.42 10.62
CA SER A 107 6.34 21.37 10.98
C SER A 107 6.13 21.53 12.49
N LYS A 108 6.63 20.60 13.34
CA LYS A 108 6.41 20.54 14.82
C LYS A 108 4.97 20.75 15.32
N LYS A 109 3.96 20.70 14.44
CA LYS A 109 2.55 20.94 14.76
C LYS A 109 1.83 19.71 15.33
N MET A 110 2.47 18.54 15.29
CA MET A 110 1.82 17.25 15.49
C MET A 110 2.73 16.33 16.32
N SER A 111 2.13 15.48 17.17
CA SER A 111 2.86 14.45 17.92
C SER A 111 3.52 13.45 16.95
N ASP A 112 4.62 12.82 17.35
CA ASP A 112 5.36 11.90 16.47
C ASP A 112 4.50 10.71 16.01
N LEU A 113 3.68 10.15 16.90
CA LEU A 113 2.73 9.09 16.57
C LEU A 113 1.71 9.52 15.52
N GLN A 114 1.21 10.74 15.67
CA GLN A 114 0.26 11.34 14.77
C GLN A 114 0.92 11.63 13.41
N ALA A 115 2.16 12.10 13.39
CA ALA A 115 2.95 12.31 12.17
C ALA A 115 3.17 11.00 11.40
N HIS A 116 3.52 9.92 12.09
CA HIS A 116 3.65 8.59 11.48
C HIS A 116 2.33 8.10 10.87
N THR A 117 1.23 8.24 11.60
CA THR A 117 -0.11 7.81 11.14
C THR A 117 -0.56 8.63 9.93
N ALA A 118 -0.35 9.95 9.95
CA ALA A 118 -0.67 10.83 8.83
C ALA A 118 0.18 10.52 7.60
N ALA A 119 1.50 10.35 7.78
CA ALA A 119 2.42 10.01 6.69
C ALA A 119 2.05 8.69 6.03
N GLN A 120 1.68 7.68 6.81
CA GLN A 120 1.25 6.38 6.29
C GLN A 120 -0.01 6.51 5.43
N ARG A 121 -1.04 7.20 5.94
CA ARG A 121 -2.29 7.44 5.22
C ARG A 121 -2.07 8.21 3.92
N ASP A 122 -1.31 9.32 3.99
CA ASP A 122 -1.12 10.21 2.85
C ASP A 122 -0.22 9.60 1.77
N SER A 123 0.86 8.92 2.17
CA SER A 123 1.73 8.23 1.21
C SER A 123 1.01 7.12 0.45
N LEU A 124 0.18 6.32 1.13
CA LEU A 124 -0.66 5.30 0.49
C LEU A 124 -1.66 5.92 -0.48
N GLN A 125 -2.35 6.98 -0.05
CA GLN A 125 -3.34 7.64 -0.89
C GLN A 125 -2.69 8.28 -2.12
N GLU A 126 -1.54 8.95 -1.96
CA GLU A 126 -0.82 9.60 -3.06
C GLU A 126 -0.26 8.58 -4.05
N GLU A 127 0.27 7.44 -3.58
CA GLU A 127 0.71 6.34 -4.44
C GLU A 127 -0.46 5.80 -5.28
N LEU A 128 -1.61 5.56 -4.65
CA LEU A 128 -2.81 5.09 -5.35
C LEU A 128 -3.36 6.12 -6.34
N ASN A 129 -3.26 7.41 -6.02
CA ASN A 129 -3.64 8.48 -6.94
C ASN A 129 -2.70 8.51 -8.15
N CYS A 130 -1.38 8.40 -7.92
CA CYS A 130 -0.39 8.33 -8.99
C CYS A 130 -0.63 7.10 -9.86
N LEU A 131 -0.86 5.93 -9.25
CA LEU A 131 -1.14 4.70 -9.98
C LEU A 131 -2.39 4.82 -10.85
N ARG A 132 -3.46 5.46 -10.36
CA ARG A 132 -4.68 5.63 -11.16
C ARG A 132 -4.53 6.67 -12.27
N ALA A 133 -3.74 7.71 -12.05
CA ALA A 133 -3.61 8.84 -12.98
C ALA A 133 -2.53 8.67 -14.05
N SER A 134 -1.71 7.62 -13.97
CA SER A 134 -0.56 7.43 -14.87
C SER A 134 -0.60 6.06 -15.55
N SER A 135 0.35 5.85 -16.46
CA SER A 135 0.58 4.56 -17.12
C SER A 135 1.89 3.95 -16.63
N GLN A 136 2.17 2.70 -17.00
CA GLN A 136 3.41 2.00 -16.63
C GLN A 136 4.68 2.81 -16.92
N LYS A 137 4.72 3.49 -18.07
CA LYS A 137 5.89 4.27 -18.49
C LYS A 137 6.02 5.60 -17.74
N THR A 138 4.91 6.19 -17.29
CA THR A 138 4.89 7.54 -16.67
C THR A 138 4.78 7.50 -15.15
N TYR A 139 4.33 6.39 -14.56
CA TYR A 139 4.07 6.23 -13.13
C TYR A 139 5.27 6.63 -12.25
N ARG A 140 6.46 6.11 -12.56
CA ARG A 140 7.67 6.41 -11.79
C ARG A 140 7.97 7.91 -11.78
N ASN A 141 7.86 8.57 -12.93
CA ASN A 141 8.13 10.00 -13.05
C ASN A 141 7.07 10.85 -12.35
N THR A 142 5.81 10.42 -12.38
CA THR A 142 4.71 11.05 -11.65
C THR A 142 4.97 11.00 -10.14
N VAL A 143 5.32 9.83 -9.60
CA VAL A 143 5.63 9.67 -8.16
C VAL A 143 6.87 10.48 -7.76
N ILE A 144 7.95 10.42 -8.55
CA ILE A 144 9.16 11.24 -8.30
C ILE A 144 8.82 12.72 -8.29
N SER A 145 7.98 13.19 -9.21
CA SER A 145 7.55 14.60 -9.25
C SER A 145 6.78 14.99 -7.98
N LYS A 146 5.99 14.08 -7.40
CA LYS A 146 5.32 14.30 -6.11
C LYS A 146 6.32 14.37 -4.95
N ILE A 147 7.28 13.44 -4.90
CA ILE A 147 8.37 13.42 -3.91
C ILE A 147 9.14 14.75 -3.91
N VAL A 148 9.53 15.24 -5.08
CA VAL A 148 10.25 16.52 -5.22
C VAL A 148 9.39 17.69 -4.72
N LYS A 149 8.09 17.70 -5.04
CA LYS A 149 7.16 18.73 -4.52
C LYS A 149 7.06 18.71 -3.00
N ILE A 150 7.06 17.53 -2.38
CA ILE A 150 7.05 17.38 -0.91
C ILE A 150 8.35 17.92 -0.32
N ARG A 151 9.51 17.51 -0.84
CA ARG A 151 10.83 18.00 -0.41
C ARG A 151 10.95 19.51 -0.46
N LYS A 152 10.48 20.14 -1.54
CA LYS A 152 10.50 21.60 -1.69
C LYS A 152 9.68 22.30 -0.60
N ARG A 153 8.53 21.73 -0.19
CA ARG A 153 7.73 22.26 0.92
C ARG A 153 8.45 22.11 2.26
N THR A 154 9.09 20.96 2.49
CA THR A 154 9.87 20.73 3.71
C THR A 154 11.01 21.74 3.84
N LEU A 155 11.76 21.97 2.76
CA LEU A 155 12.85 22.96 2.75
C LEU A 155 12.33 24.37 3.08
N ASN A 156 11.26 24.81 2.41
CA ASN A 156 10.66 26.13 2.66
C ASN A 156 10.15 26.28 4.10
N ASN A 157 9.65 25.21 4.72
CA ASN A 157 9.22 25.23 6.12
C ASN A 157 10.41 25.23 7.11
N SER A 158 11.58 24.75 6.68
CA SER A 158 12.79 24.65 7.51
C SER A 158 13.72 25.86 7.44
N ILE A 159 13.61 26.69 6.39
CA ILE A 159 14.42 27.89 6.24
C ILE A 159 13.89 28.98 7.17
N SER A 160 14.42 29.01 8.39
CA SER A 160 14.66 30.27 9.08
C SER A 160 15.86 30.91 8.39
N ILE A 161 15.58 32.01 7.68
CA ILE A 161 16.53 32.99 7.12
C ILE A 161 17.86 32.99 7.89
N THR A 162 18.92 32.56 7.22
CA THR A 162 20.29 32.75 7.68
C THR A 162 20.92 33.78 6.75
N GLY A 163 21.07 34.99 7.29
CA GLY A 163 21.29 36.22 6.56
C GLY A 163 22.59 36.28 5.77
N THR A 164 22.45 36.50 4.47
CA THR A 164 23.29 37.43 3.70
C THR A 164 22.35 38.29 2.85
N THR A 165 22.56 39.61 2.89
CA THR A 165 21.57 40.67 2.64
C THR A 165 21.24 40.95 1.16
N THR A 166 21.58 40.07 0.23
CA THR A 166 21.50 40.38 -1.23
C THR A 166 20.41 39.63 -2.01
N GLU A 167 19.73 38.65 -1.43
CA GLU A 167 18.86 37.75 -2.23
C GLU A 167 17.36 38.04 -2.11
N PHE A 168 16.93 38.80 -1.09
CA PHE A 168 15.51 39.11 -0.88
C PHE A 168 14.94 40.13 -1.87
N ASP A 169 15.76 41.09 -2.34
CA ASP A 169 15.32 42.11 -3.32
C ASP A 169 15.01 41.52 -4.70
N GLN A 170 15.68 40.43 -5.12
CA GLN A 170 15.41 39.81 -6.42
C GLN A 170 14.07 39.09 -6.51
N ILE A 171 13.50 38.69 -5.37
CA ILE A 171 12.25 37.92 -5.33
C ILE A 171 11.05 38.86 -5.47
N ASN A 172 11.12 40.09 -4.95
CA ASN A 172 10.03 41.08 -5.09
C ASN A 172 10.04 41.80 -6.45
N LEU A 173 11.20 42.05 -7.05
CA LEU A 173 11.32 42.82 -8.30
C LEU A 173 10.85 42.06 -9.56
N LYS A 174 10.86 40.72 -9.58
CA LYS A 174 10.37 39.95 -10.75
C LYS A 174 8.84 39.81 -10.81
N THR A 175 8.13 40.16 -9.75
CA THR A 175 6.65 40.23 -9.72
C THR A 175 6.10 41.58 -10.18
N SER A 176 6.96 42.58 -10.42
CA SER A 176 6.59 43.90 -10.92
C SER A 176 6.78 43.98 -12.44
N GLN A 177 5.66 43.86 -13.16
CA GLN A 177 5.35 44.39 -14.51
C GLN A 177 6.44 45.18 -15.28
N PRO A 178 6.48 44.99 -16.62
CA PRO A 178 6.48 46.16 -17.51
C PRO A 178 5.71 45.93 -18.84
N PRO A 179 5.57 46.94 -19.74
CA PRO A 179 5.32 48.36 -19.52
C PRO A 179 4.16 48.94 -20.39
N LYS A 180 3.69 50.13 -19.98
CA LYS A 180 3.17 51.32 -20.73
C LYS A 180 3.11 51.29 -22.28
N PRO A 181 2.31 52.16 -22.95
CA PRO A 181 1.81 53.47 -22.52
C PRO A 181 0.29 53.64 -22.42
#